data_AF-A0A7M3X800-F1
#
_entry.id   AF-A0A7M3X800-F1
#
_cell.length_a   1.000
_cell.length_b   1.000
_cell.length_c   1.000
_cell.angle_alpha   90.00
_cell.angle_beta   90.00
_cell.angle_gamma   90.00
#
_symmetry.space_group_name_H-M   'P 1'
#
loop_
_entity.id
_entity.type
_entity.pdbx_description
1 polymer ?
#
loop_
_entity_poly.entity_id
_entity_poly.type
_entity_poly.pdbx_seq_one_letter_code
_entity_poly.pdbx_strand_id
1 'polypeptide(L)'
;WVTINEPTVFSTMGYTVGMFPPGKRSIPLTLRVMRNLLFAHATVYRSLKAKNPDVRIGLAKNVTLFDPKNRWSPIDWPLARLLEWFWNGAWRSGIQRGRMWFKDVPEAKGTLDFVGLNYYTHVLTGLSLPALRHMKFQKRPQEITTEFGYPMYAEGLRRAIEFLAPLGVPIEITENGVADKNDTLRTEHLKRHLWVLSKAIAAGHDVRSYHHWSLMDNFEWAEGYSMRFGLYEVDFETQERTLRGSGQVYRDAFAKV
;
A
#
# COMPACT_ATOMS: atom_id res chain seq x y z
N TRP A 1 -3.78 -13.97 10.03
CA TRP A 1 -4.48 -14.08 8.73
C TRP A 1 -4.65 -12.71 8.12
N VAL A 2 -4.18 -12.52 6.89
CA VAL A 2 -4.50 -11.35 6.05
C VAL A 2 -5.55 -11.83 5.04
N THR A 3 -6.77 -11.29 5.09
CA THR A 3 -7.88 -11.83 4.26
C THR A 3 -7.84 -11.32 2.81
N ILE A 4 -7.47 -10.05 2.62
CA ILE A 4 -7.46 -9.37 1.32
C ILE A 4 -6.22 -8.48 1.28
N ASN A 5 -5.50 -8.52 0.15
CA ASN A 5 -4.42 -7.60 -0.16
C ASN A 5 -4.91 -6.49 -1.09
N GLU A 6 -4.59 -5.25 -0.77
CA GLU A 6 -4.81 -4.05 -1.58
C GLU A 6 -6.18 -3.94 -2.29
N PRO A 7 -7.30 -3.93 -1.55
CA PRO A 7 -8.63 -3.90 -2.15
C PRO A 7 -8.86 -2.70 -3.08
N THR A 8 -8.23 -1.57 -2.80
CA THR A 8 -8.36 -0.35 -3.63
C THR A 8 -7.53 -0.43 -4.90
N VAL A 9 -6.30 -0.98 -4.86
CA VAL A 9 -5.49 -1.20 -6.07
C VAL A 9 -6.17 -2.20 -6.97
N PHE A 10 -6.54 -3.37 -6.44
CA PHE A 10 -7.19 -4.43 -7.21
C PHE A 10 -8.46 -3.90 -7.92
N SER A 11 -9.36 -3.26 -7.17
CA SER A 11 -10.61 -2.76 -7.73
C SER A 11 -10.37 -1.64 -8.76
N THR A 12 -9.47 -0.69 -8.49
CA THR A 12 -9.21 0.42 -9.41
C THR A 12 -8.49 -0.04 -10.67
N MET A 13 -7.43 -0.84 -10.53
CA MET A 13 -6.66 -1.33 -11.67
C MET A 13 -7.46 -2.30 -12.53
N GLY A 14 -8.30 -3.14 -11.92
CA GLY A 14 -9.11 -4.13 -12.62
C GLY A 14 -10.40 -3.60 -13.25
N TYR A 15 -11.03 -2.58 -12.63
CA TYR A 15 -12.37 -2.13 -13.00
C TYR A 15 -12.50 -0.65 -13.33
N THR A 16 -11.56 0.23 -12.92
CA THR A 16 -11.56 1.64 -13.34
C THR A 16 -10.65 1.83 -14.55
N VAL A 17 -9.39 1.41 -14.44
CA VAL A 17 -8.38 1.60 -15.49
C VAL A 17 -8.42 0.45 -16.50
N GLY A 18 -8.64 -0.77 -16.01
CA GLY A 18 -8.66 -2.00 -16.80
C GLY A 18 -7.27 -2.51 -17.20
N MET A 19 -6.26 -2.23 -16.37
CA MET A 19 -4.88 -2.74 -16.54
C MET A 19 -4.72 -4.12 -15.89
N PHE A 20 -5.44 -4.41 -14.81
CA PHE A 20 -5.45 -5.74 -14.20
C PHE A 20 -6.64 -6.54 -14.71
N PRO A 21 -6.61 -7.89 -14.65
CA PRO A 21 -7.82 -8.69 -14.83
C PRO A 21 -8.94 -8.21 -13.89
N PRO A 22 -10.20 -8.12 -14.34
CA PRO A 22 -10.73 -8.56 -15.63
C PRO A 22 -10.71 -7.50 -16.76
N GLY A 23 -9.95 -6.41 -16.63
CA GLY A 23 -9.77 -5.43 -17.70
C GLY A 23 -10.99 -4.54 -17.98
N LYS A 24 -11.85 -4.32 -16.98
CA LYS A 24 -13.09 -3.53 -17.13
C LYS A 24 -12.81 -2.05 -16.89
N ARG A 25 -13.69 -1.20 -17.43
CA ARG A 25 -13.63 0.27 -17.31
C ARG A 25 -15.01 0.84 -16.93
N SER A 26 -15.38 0.66 -15.67
CA SER A 26 -16.68 1.04 -15.12
C SER A 26 -16.56 1.44 -13.64
N ILE A 27 -16.66 2.74 -13.38
CA ILE A 27 -16.69 3.28 -12.00
C ILE A 27 -17.79 2.65 -11.14
N PRO A 28 -19.05 2.50 -11.61
CA PRO A 28 -20.09 1.82 -10.81
C PRO A 28 -19.71 0.38 -10.43
N LEU A 29 -19.01 -0.33 -11.32
CA LEU A 29 -18.54 -1.67 -11.04
C LEU A 29 -17.37 -1.67 -10.04
N THR A 30 -16.41 -0.75 -10.17
CA THR A 30 -15.34 -0.55 -9.18
C THR A 30 -15.91 -0.34 -7.77
N LEU A 31 -16.88 0.57 -7.63
CA LEU A 31 -17.52 0.85 -6.35
C LEU A 31 -18.19 -0.40 -5.76
N ARG A 32 -18.87 -1.18 -6.61
CA ARG A 32 -19.51 -2.44 -6.23
C ARG A 32 -18.48 -3.47 -5.78
N VAL A 33 -17.40 -3.66 -6.53
CA VAL A 33 -16.32 -4.61 -6.22
C VAL A 33 -15.64 -4.24 -4.91
N MET A 34 -15.26 -2.98 -4.72
CA MET A 34 -14.57 -2.59 -3.49
C MET A 34 -15.45 -2.79 -2.25
N ARG A 35 -16.75 -2.51 -2.34
CA ARG A 35 -17.70 -2.80 -1.25
C ARG A 35 -17.85 -4.30 -1.01
N ASN A 36 -17.92 -5.10 -2.07
CA ASN A 36 -18.00 -6.56 -1.95
C ASN A 36 -16.73 -7.15 -1.32
N LEU A 37 -15.55 -6.59 -1.60
CA LEU A 37 -14.30 -7.00 -0.94
C LEU A 37 -14.34 -6.68 0.56
N LEU A 38 -14.81 -5.49 0.95
CA LEU A 38 -14.99 -5.16 2.37
C LEU A 38 -15.96 -6.13 3.06
N PHE A 39 -17.09 -6.43 2.42
CA PHE A 39 -18.06 -7.41 2.92
C PHE A 39 -17.49 -8.84 3.00
N ALA A 40 -16.70 -9.26 2.01
CA ALA A 40 -16.03 -10.55 2.01
C ALA A 40 -15.01 -10.67 3.15
N HIS A 41 -14.19 -9.63 3.36
CA HIS A 41 -13.30 -9.55 4.52
C HIS A 41 -14.07 -9.71 5.84
N ALA A 42 -15.17 -8.97 6.01
CA ALA A 42 -16.00 -9.04 7.20
C ALA A 42 -16.58 -10.45 7.42
N THR A 43 -17.09 -11.06 6.36
CA THR A 43 -17.63 -12.43 6.40
C THR A 43 -16.56 -13.44 6.83
N VAL A 44 -15.35 -13.35 6.27
CA VAL A 44 -14.22 -14.22 6.65
C VAL A 44 -13.81 -13.98 8.10
N TYR A 45 -13.66 -12.72 8.52
CA TYR A 45 -13.31 -12.36 9.89
C TYR A 45 -14.27 -13.00 10.89
N ARG A 46 -15.58 -12.79 10.70
CA ARG A 46 -16.62 -13.31 11.61
C ARG A 46 -16.65 -14.83 11.60
N SER A 47 -16.53 -15.45 10.44
CA SER A 47 -16.56 -16.91 10.29
C SER A 47 -15.37 -17.60 10.97
N LEU A 48 -14.17 -17.02 10.85
CA LEU A 48 -12.97 -17.55 11.50
C LEU A 48 -13.01 -17.30 13.01
N LYS A 49 -13.44 -16.10 13.45
CA LYS A 49 -13.60 -15.79 14.88
C LYS A 49 -14.61 -16.68 15.58
N ALA A 50 -15.69 -17.08 14.90
CA ALA A 50 -16.66 -18.03 15.44
C ALA A 50 -16.08 -19.43 15.66
N LYS A 51 -15.07 -19.83 14.88
CA LYS A 51 -14.38 -21.12 15.01
C LYS A 51 -13.24 -21.09 16.02
N ASN A 52 -12.48 -19.99 16.05
CA ASN A 52 -11.39 -19.78 16.98
C ASN A 52 -11.25 -18.26 17.27
N PRO A 53 -11.69 -17.79 18.44
CA PRO A 53 -11.62 -16.38 18.81
C PRO A 53 -10.20 -15.81 18.88
N ASP A 54 -9.19 -16.65 19.14
CA ASP A 54 -7.81 -16.24 19.39
C ASP A 54 -7.03 -15.96 18.10
N VAL A 55 -7.53 -16.39 16.94
CA VAL A 55 -6.83 -16.15 15.68
C VAL A 55 -6.78 -14.66 15.37
N ARG A 56 -5.59 -14.17 14.99
CA ARG A 56 -5.41 -12.76 14.59
C ARG A 56 -5.78 -12.58 13.12
N ILE A 57 -6.71 -11.68 12.84
CA ILE A 57 -7.22 -11.43 11.49
C ILE A 57 -7.15 -9.93 11.19
N GLY A 58 -6.65 -9.63 10.00
CA GLY A 58 -6.61 -8.30 9.43
C GLY A 58 -6.67 -8.36 7.92
N LEU A 59 -6.34 -7.24 7.28
CA LEU A 59 -6.13 -7.13 5.84
C LEU A 59 -4.97 -6.18 5.57
N ALA A 60 -4.40 -6.28 4.38
CA ALA A 60 -3.35 -5.40 3.92
C ALA A 60 -3.97 -4.28 3.07
N LYS A 61 -3.91 -3.05 3.57
CA LYS A 61 -4.39 -1.86 2.87
C LYS A 61 -3.21 -1.08 2.33
N ASN A 62 -3.20 -0.90 1.01
CA ASN A 62 -2.36 0.11 0.39
C ASN A 62 -2.77 1.51 0.85
N VAL A 63 -1.86 2.30 1.40
CA VAL A 63 -2.15 3.71 1.72
C VAL A 63 -1.42 4.59 0.72
N THR A 64 -2.18 5.10 -0.25
CA THR A 64 -1.69 6.08 -1.22
C THR A 64 -1.95 7.48 -0.67
N LEU A 65 -0.89 8.23 -0.39
CA LEU A 65 -1.04 9.62 0.03
C LEU A 65 -1.30 10.50 -1.18
N PHE A 66 -2.20 11.47 -1.05
CA PHE A 66 -2.45 12.45 -2.10
C PHE A 66 -1.97 13.82 -1.62
N ASP A 67 -1.02 14.40 -2.36
CA ASP A 67 -0.45 15.71 -2.06
C ASP A 67 -0.79 16.69 -3.19
N PRO A 68 -0.97 17.99 -2.90
CA PRO A 68 -1.16 18.96 -3.96
C PRO A 68 0.11 19.10 -4.81
N LYS A 69 -0.08 19.17 -6.12
CA LYS A 69 0.98 19.51 -7.08
C LYS A 69 1.52 20.89 -6.77
N ASN A 70 0.65 21.89 -6.67
CA ASN A 70 1.00 23.23 -6.20
C ASN A 70 0.53 23.42 -4.75
N ARG A 71 1.48 23.53 -3.80
CA ARG A 71 1.18 23.75 -2.38
C ARG A 71 0.44 25.07 -2.09
N TRP A 72 0.53 26.03 -3.01
CA TRP A 72 -0.10 27.34 -2.92
C TRP A 72 -1.44 27.41 -3.64
N SER A 73 -1.86 26.33 -4.32
CA SER A 73 -3.16 26.28 -4.99
C SER A 73 -4.27 26.11 -3.95
N PRO A 74 -5.30 26.98 -3.95
CA PRO A 74 -6.45 26.81 -3.06
C PRO A 74 -7.34 25.63 -3.47
N ILE A 75 -7.14 25.06 -4.66
CA ILE A 75 -7.96 23.97 -5.22
C ILE A 75 -7.28 22.61 -5.05
N ASP A 76 -5.95 22.55 -5.17
CA ASP A 76 -5.22 21.28 -5.17
C ASP A 76 -5.32 20.58 -3.80
N TRP A 77 -5.34 21.33 -2.70
CA TRP A 77 -5.47 20.77 -1.35
C TRP A 77 -6.84 20.13 -1.10
N PRO A 78 -7.98 20.81 -1.32
CA PRO A 78 -9.29 20.18 -1.25
C PRO A 78 -9.42 18.95 -2.16
N LEU A 79 -8.89 19.01 -3.39
CA LEU A 79 -8.90 17.88 -4.32
C LEU A 79 -8.10 16.69 -3.79
N ALA A 80 -6.88 16.93 -3.30
CA ALA A 80 -6.03 15.90 -2.69
C ALA A 80 -6.74 15.21 -1.52
N ARG A 81 -7.35 16.00 -0.61
CA ARG A 81 -8.09 15.47 0.54
C ARG A 81 -9.33 14.67 0.13
N LEU A 82 -10.04 15.11 -0.91
CA LEU A 82 -11.19 14.38 -1.44
C LEU A 82 -10.77 13.02 -2.01
N LEU A 83 -9.68 12.99 -2.78
CA LEU A 83 -9.13 11.75 -3.35
C LEU A 83 -8.61 10.81 -2.26
N GLU A 84 -7.90 11.33 -1.26
CA GLU A 84 -7.44 10.55 -0.11
C GLU A 84 -8.62 9.98 0.70
N TRP A 85 -9.68 10.77 0.91
CA TRP A 85 -10.89 10.27 1.55
C TRP A 85 -11.55 9.16 0.71
N PHE A 86 -11.66 9.34 -0.60
CA PHE A 86 -12.28 8.34 -1.46
C PHE A 86 -11.45 7.04 -1.55
N TRP A 87 -10.12 7.15 -1.55
CA TRP A 87 -9.17 6.04 -1.73
C TRP A 87 -8.85 5.29 -0.43
N ASN A 88 -8.55 6.02 0.64
CA ASN A 88 -8.18 5.46 1.93
C ASN A 88 -9.31 5.62 2.95
N GLY A 89 -9.89 6.81 3.04
CA GLY A 89 -10.89 7.18 4.06
C GLY A 89 -12.16 6.34 4.02
N ALA A 90 -12.64 5.99 2.83
CA ALA A 90 -13.84 5.18 2.65
C ALA A 90 -13.69 3.78 3.22
N TRP A 91 -12.49 3.20 3.09
CA TRP A 91 -12.15 1.89 3.64
C TRP A 91 -12.06 1.94 5.17
N ARG A 92 -11.36 2.94 5.71
CA ARG A 92 -11.28 3.19 7.16
C ARG A 92 -12.66 3.44 7.77
N SER A 93 -13.51 4.21 7.08
CA SER A 93 -14.91 4.44 7.47
C SER A 93 -15.73 3.15 7.46
N GLY A 94 -15.51 2.26 6.49
CA GLY A 94 -16.11 0.93 6.45
C GLY A 94 -15.86 0.14 7.74
N ILE A 95 -14.61 0.10 8.19
CA ILE A 95 -14.24 -0.61 9.43
C ILE A 95 -14.70 0.10 10.70
N GLN A 96 -14.56 1.43 10.77
CA GLN A 96 -14.88 2.14 12.02
C GLN A 96 -16.38 2.33 12.22
N ARG A 97 -17.11 2.58 11.12
CA ARG A 97 -18.50 3.02 11.16
C ARG A 97 -19.46 2.05 10.51
N GLY A 98 -18.97 1.02 9.81
CA GLY A 98 -19.83 0.15 9.01
C GLY A 98 -20.42 0.87 7.79
N ARG A 99 -19.73 1.90 7.27
CA ARG A 99 -20.22 2.69 6.13
C ARG A 99 -19.07 3.06 5.19
N MET A 100 -19.20 2.67 3.93
CA MET A 100 -18.25 2.97 2.87
C MET A 100 -18.89 3.94 1.87
N TRP A 101 -18.33 5.14 1.79
CA TRP A 101 -18.91 6.28 1.08
C TRP A 101 -20.38 6.54 1.51
N PHE A 102 -21.31 6.38 0.57
CA PHE A 102 -22.74 6.63 0.76
C PHE A 102 -23.54 5.35 1.06
N LYS A 103 -22.88 4.17 1.22
CA LYS A 103 -23.56 2.90 1.45
C LYS A 103 -23.10 2.22 2.74
N ASP A 104 -24.05 1.62 3.44
CA ASP A 104 -23.77 0.85 4.65
C ASP A 104 -23.23 -0.54 4.33
N VAL A 105 -22.33 -0.99 5.20
CA VAL A 105 -21.70 -2.31 5.29
C VAL A 105 -21.50 -2.62 6.79
N PRO A 106 -22.57 -2.72 7.59
CA PRO A 106 -22.50 -2.80 9.04
C PRO A 106 -21.67 -3.99 9.54
N GLU A 107 -21.64 -5.09 8.77
CA GLU A 107 -20.92 -6.32 9.09
C GLU A 107 -19.41 -6.11 9.22
N ALA A 108 -18.87 -5.13 8.48
CA ALA A 108 -17.45 -4.78 8.48
C ALA A 108 -17.02 -3.95 9.69
N LYS A 109 -17.98 -3.47 10.49
CA LYS A 109 -17.64 -2.66 11.65
C LYS A 109 -16.85 -3.49 12.67
N GLY A 110 -15.65 -3.02 13.01
CA GLY A 110 -14.78 -3.66 14.02
C GLY A 110 -14.27 -5.05 13.62
N THR A 111 -14.00 -5.30 12.34
CA THR A 111 -13.48 -6.59 11.85
C THR A 111 -11.97 -6.63 11.68
N LEU A 112 -11.22 -5.98 12.57
CA LEU A 112 -9.75 -5.99 12.55
C LEU A 112 -9.21 -6.31 13.94
N ASP A 113 -8.28 -7.26 14.02
CA ASP A 113 -7.39 -7.40 15.19
C ASP A 113 -6.05 -6.68 14.96
N PHE A 114 -5.68 -6.46 13.70
CA PHE A 114 -4.54 -5.65 13.26
C PHE A 114 -4.85 -5.09 11.87
N VAL A 115 -4.10 -4.09 11.42
CA VAL A 115 -4.18 -3.57 10.05
C VAL A 115 -2.82 -3.70 9.36
N GLY A 116 -2.81 -4.39 8.22
CA GLY A 116 -1.66 -4.42 7.32
C GLY A 116 -1.57 -3.12 6.54
N LEU A 117 -0.37 -2.56 6.44
CA LEU A 117 -0.05 -1.35 5.69
C LEU A 117 0.91 -1.70 4.55
N ASN A 118 0.45 -1.49 3.32
CA ASN A 118 1.32 -1.46 2.15
C ASN A 118 1.61 0.00 1.79
N TYR A 119 2.88 0.38 1.74
CA TYR A 119 3.29 1.75 1.45
C TYR A 119 4.47 1.81 0.48
N TYR A 120 4.35 2.65 -0.55
CA TYR A 120 5.37 2.83 -1.58
C TYR A 120 5.70 4.30 -1.85
N THR A 121 4.69 5.18 -1.94
CA THR A 121 4.89 6.56 -2.40
C THR A 121 3.67 7.45 -2.11
N HIS A 122 3.74 8.71 -2.58
CA HIS A 122 2.60 9.62 -2.70
C HIS A 122 2.23 9.90 -4.17
N VAL A 123 1.07 10.51 -4.38
CA VAL A 123 0.61 10.96 -5.69
C VAL A 123 0.38 12.47 -5.63
N LEU A 124 1.05 13.21 -6.53
CA LEU A 124 0.82 14.64 -6.69
C LEU A 124 -0.43 14.87 -7.55
N THR A 125 -1.42 15.56 -6.99
CA THR A 125 -2.70 15.86 -7.63
C THR A 125 -2.84 17.33 -7.96
N GLY A 126 -3.38 17.64 -9.13
CA GLY A 126 -3.77 18.98 -9.55
C GLY A 126 -4.83 18.89 -10.65
N LEU A 127 -5.34 20.04 -11.09
CA LEU A 127 -6.41 20.12 -12.09
C LEU A 127 -6.05 19.52 -13.46
N SER A 128 -4.76 19.42 -13.78
CA SER A 128 -4.30 18.65 -14.93
C SER A 128 -4.43 17.15 -14.62
N LEU A 129 -5.63 16.58 -14.77
CA LEU A 129 -5.82 15.13 -14.74
C LEU A 129 -5.17 14.55 -16.00
N PRO A 130 -4.03 13.85 -15.91
CA PRO A 130 -3.61 13.03 -17.03
C PRO A 130 -4.73 12.03 -17.30
N ALA A 131 -4.98 11.70 -18.57
CA ALA A 131 -5.80 10.54 -18.86
C ALA A 131 -5.27 9.37 -18.01
N LEU A 132 -6.13 8.72 -17.21
CA LEU A 132 -5.84 7.54 -16.37
C LEU A 132 -5.09 6.41 -17.11
N ARG A 133 -4.98 6.54 -18.43
CA ARG A 133 -4.34 5.66 -19.40
C ARG A 133 -2.81 5.67 -19.34
N HIS A 134 -2.18 6.75 -18.86
CA HIS A 134 -0.73 6.83 -18.69
C HIS A 134 -0.42 7.30 -17.28
N MET A 135 -0.25 6.37 -16.34
CA MET A 135 0.12 6.66 -14.95
C MET A 135 1.55 7.23 -14.86
N LYS A 136 1.79 8.42 -15.43
CA LYS A 136 3.02 9.16 -15.17
C LYS A 136 2.91 9.79 -13.80
N PHE A 137 3.54 9.17 -12.83
CA PHE A 137 3.68 9.74 -11.50
C PHE A 137 4.47 11.04 -11.60
N GLN A 138 3.82 12.13 -11.18
CA GLN A 138 4.49 13.40 -11.05
C GLN A 138 5.35 13.37 -9.78
N LYS A 139 6.49 14.06 -9.84
CA LYS A 139 7.42 14.21 -8.72
C LYS A 139 7.79 15.66 -8.52
N ARG A 140 8.23 16.00 -7.31
CA ARG A 140 8.88 17.28 -7.00
C ARG A 140 10.32 17.28 -7.52
N PRO A 141 10.92 18.46 -7.81
CA PRO A 141 12.29 18.55 -8.31
C PRO A 141 13.32 17.80 -7.45
N GLN A 142 13.19 17.88 -6.13
CA GLN A 142 14.09 17.26 -5.15
C GLN A 142 13.87 15.76 -4.93
N GLU A 143 12.81 15.17 -5.49
CA GLU A 143 12.49 13.77 -5.27
C GLU A 143 13.25 12.87 -6.25
N ILE A 144 13.78 11.76 -5.72
CA ILE A 144 14.44 10.71 -6.50
C ILE A 144 13.36 9.80 -7.08
N THR A 145 13.39 9.59 -8.40
CA THR A 145 12.48 8.66 -9.08
C THR A 145 12.98 7.23 -8.94
N THR A 146 12.08 6.29 -8.65
CA THR A 146 12.36 4.85 -8.68
C THR A 146 12.29 4.30 -10.11
N GLU A 147 12.71 3.05 -10.33
CA GLU A 147 12.61 2.40 -11.65
C GLU A 147 11.15 2.24 -12.10
N PHE A 148 10.22 2.07 -11.14
CA PHE A 148 8.78 2.04 -11.39
C PHE A 148 8.21 3.41 -11.82
N GLY A 149 8.97 4.50 -11.65
CA GLY A 149 8.60 5.85 -12.08
C GLY A 149 7.94 6.72 -11.02
N TYR A 150 7.61 6.20 -9.83
CA TYR A 150 7.15 7.01 -8.70
C TYR A 150 8.31 7.54 -7.85
N PRO A 151 8.13 8.65 -7.10
CA PRO A 151 9.17 9.17 -6.22
C PRO A 151 9.38 8.28 -4.99
N MET A 152 10.64 8.10 -4.58
CA MET A 152 10.99 7.53 -3.29
C MET A 152 10.67 8.54 -2.18
N TYR A 153 9.64 8.26 -1.39
CA TYR A 153 9.13 9.18 -0.36
C TYR A 153 8.99 8.51 1.01
N ALA A 154 10.08 8.39 1.74
CA ALA A 154 10.12 7.68 3.02
C ALA A 154 9.28 8.36 4.12
N GLU A 155 9.24 9.69 4.13
CA GLU A 155 8.51 10.47 5.12
C GLU A 155 7.00 10.22 5.06
N GLY A 156 6.48 9.79 3.90
CA GLY A 156 5.09 9.41 3.78
C GLY A 156 4.72 8.12 4.51
N LEU A 157 5.67 7.23 4.83
CA LEU A 157 5.38 6.04 5.63
C LEU A 157 4.81 6.42 7.00
N ARG A 158 5.39 7.45 7.64
CA ARG A 158 4.88 7.98 8.91
C ARG A 158 3.45 8.53 8.76
N ARG A 159 3.18 9.29 7.70
CA ARG A 159 1.84 9.83 7.43
C ARG A 159 0.82 8.71 7.20
N ALA A 160 1.22 7.62 6.56
CA ALA A 160 0.37 6.45 6.36
C ALA A 160 0.06 5.72 7.69
N ILE A 161 1.06 5.59 8.56
CA ILE A 161 0.89 5.06 9.92
C ILE A 161 -0.08 5.94 10.72
N GLU A 162 0.13 7.26 10.73
CA GLU A 162 -0.73 8.23 11.41
C GLU A 162 -2.17 8.21 10.86
N PHE A 163 -2.34 7.98 9.56
CA PHE A 163 -3.66 7.83 8.94
C PHE A 163 -4.42 6.59 9.45
N LEU A 164 -3.72 5.48 9.67
CA LEU A 164 -4.32 4.21 10.13
C LEU A 164 -4.43 4.12 11.66
N ALA A 165 -3.60 4.83 12.42
CA ALA A 165 -3.58 4.81 13.88
C ALA A 165 -4.97 4.98 14.56
N PRO A 166 -5.91 5.82 14.04
CA PRO A 166 -7.26 5.91 14.59
C PRO A 166 -8.10 4.63 14.53
N LEU A 167 -7.66 3.58 13.81
CA LEU A 167 -8.30 2.27 13.84
C LEU A 167 -8.19 1.59 15.22
N GLY A 168 -7.23 2.01 16.06
CA GLY A 168 -7.09 1.51 17.42
C GLY A 168 -6.64 0.05 17.52
N VAL A 169 -6.02 -0.47 16.46
CA VAL A 169 -5.45 -1.82 16.39
C VAL A 169 -3.98 -1.74 15.97
N PRO A 170 -3.14 -2.73 16.31
CA PRO A 170 -1.75 -2.76 15.87
C PRO A 170 -1.61 -2.67 14.34
N ILE A 171 -0.57 -1.99 13.89
CA ILE A 171 -0.20 -1.83 12.49
C ILE A 171 0.91 -2.83 12.15
N GLU A 172 0.81 -3.46 11.00
CA GLU A 172 1.83 -4.35 10.45
C GLU A 172 2.24 -3.83 9.08
N ILE A 173 3.52 -3.49 8.87
CA ILE A 173 3.96 -3.12 7.51
C ILE A 173 4.04 -4.42 6.71
N THR A 174 3.02 -4.68 5.91
CA THR A 174 2.87 -5.93 5.15
C THR A 174 3.61 -5.88 3.82
N GLU A 175 3.78 -4.69 3.25
CA GLU A 175 4.64 -4.47 2.09
C GLU A 175 5.27 -3.06 2.13
N ASN A 176 6.59 -3.00 1.95
CA ASN A 176 7.30 -1.77 1.62
C ASN A 176 8.58 -2.12 0.85
N GLY A 177 8.84 -1.43 -0.25
CA GLY A 177 9.98 -1.75 -1.10
C GLY A 177 10.07 -0.90 -2.34
N VAL A 178 11.01 -1.24 -3.22
CA VAL A 178 11.29 -0.48 -4.44
C VAL A 178 11.78 -1.39 -5.57
N ALA A 179 11.29 -1.15 -6.79
CA ALA A 179 11.85 -1.71 -8.00
C ALA A 179 13.22 -1.07 -8.27
N ASP A 180 14.26 -1.89 -8.34
CA ASP A 180 15.64 -1.45 -8.54
C ASP A 180 16.53 -2.64 -8.98
N LYS A 181 16.50 -2.95 -10.28
CA LYS A 181 17.18 -4.11 -10.86
C LYS A 181 18.65 -4.20 -10.48
N ASN A 182 19.35 -3.06 -10.46
CA ASN A 182 20.79 -3.00 -10.23
C ASN A 182 21.16 -2.77 -8.75
N ASP A 183 20.18 -2.77 -7.84
CA ASP A 183 20.38 -2.60 -6.40
C ASP A 183 21.06 -1.28 -5.97
N THR A 184 20.90 -0.24 -6.79
CA THR A 184 21.53 1.08 -6.61
C THR A 184 20.81 1.99 -5.63
N LEU A 185 19.50 1.79 -5.44
CA LEU A 185 18.59 2.60 -4.63
C LEU A 185 17.99 1.82 -3.45
N ARG A 186 17.82 0.50 -3.56
CA ARG A 186 17.07 -0.33 -2.60
C ARG A 186 17.66 -0.26 -1.19
N THR A 187 18.98 -0.23 -1.08
CA THR A 187 19.66 -0.06 0.22
C THR A 187 19.30 1.26 0.89
N GLU A 188 19.33 2.37 0.14
CA GLU A 188 19.00 3.69 0.68
C GLU A 188 17.50 3.81 0.98
N HIS A 189 16.66 3.28 0.10
CA HIS A 189 15.22 3.19 0.30
C HIS A 189 14.90 2.48 1.62
N LEU A 190 15.48 1.29 1.83
CA LEU A 190 15.29 0.48 3.02
C LEU A 190 15.74 1.25 4.28
N LYS A 191 16.95 1.80 4.28
CA LYS A 191 17.49 2.56 5.43
C LYS A 191 16.62 3.75 5.80
N ARG A 192 16.19 4.55 4.82
CA ARG A 192 15.33 5.72 5.07
C ARG A 192 13.96 5.33 5.62
N HIS A 193 13.31 4.32 5.06
CA HIS A 193 12.00 3.87 5.53
C HIS A 193 12.08 3.24 6.93
N LEU A 194 13.09 2.41 7.20
CA LEU A 194 13.31 1.84 8.54
C LEU A 194 13.64 2.93 9.57
N TRP A 195 14.39 3.96 9.19
CA TRP A 195 14.62 5.10 10.08
C TRP A 195 13.32 5.85 10.40
N VAL A 196 12.49 6.16 9.40
CA VAL A 196 11.18 6.80 9.60
C VAL A 196 10.27 5.92 10.48
N LEU A 197 10.25 4.61 10.22
CA LEU A 197 9.50 3.64 11.02
C LEU A 197 9.98 3.63 12.48
N SER A 198 11.29 3.60 12.72
CA SER A 198 11.85 3.66 14.08
C SER A 198 11.41 4.91 14.83
N LYS A 199 11.33 6.07 14.14
CA LYS A 199 10.84 7.32 14.72
C LYS A 199 9.34 7.27 15.02
N ALA A 200 8.54 6.63 14.17
CA ALA A 200 7.11 6.44 14.42
C ALA A 200 6.87 5.55 15.65
N ILE A 201 7.62 4.43 15.77
CA ILE A 201 7.56 3.53 16.94
C ILE A 201 7.98 4.28 18.20
N ALA A 202 9.10 5.02 18.16
CA ALA A 202 9.57 5.82 19.29
C ALA A 202 8.57 6.93 19.71
N ALA A 203 7.73 7.39 18.79
CA ALA A 203 6.64 8.33 19.06
C ALA A 203 5.36 7.67 19.63
N GLY A 204 5.38 6.36 19.87
CA GLY A 204 4.29 5.62 20.50
C GLY A 204 3.28 4.99 19.54
N HIS A 205 3.54 5.00 18.23
CA HIS A 205 2.70 4.26 17.29
C HIS A 205 2.89 2.74 17.45
N ASP A 206 1.77 2.02 17.57
CA ASP A 206 1.75 0.57 17.71
C ASP A 206 2.01 -0.12 16.34
N VAL A 207 3.28 -0.22 15.95
CA VAL A 207 3.72 -0.98 14.77
C VAL A 207 4.46 -2.23 15.22
N ARG A 208 4.03 -3.41 14.73
CA ARG A 208 4.51 -4.72 15.23
C ARG A 208 5.42 -5.49 14.28
N SER A 209 5.36 -5.19 12.99
CA SER A 209 6.12 -5.94 11.99
C SER A 209 6.53 -5.07 10.80
N TYR A 210 7.60 -5.48 10.12
CA TYR A 210 8.03 -4.93 8.85
C TYR A 210 8.42 -6.05 7.87
N HIS A 211 7.66 -6.15 6.79
CA HIS A 211 7.90 -7.10 5.71
C HIS A 211 8.35 -6.32 4.46
N HIS A 212 9.55 -6.64 3.98
CA HIS A 212 10.08 -6.05 2.77
C HIS A 212 9.39 -6.64 1.53
N TRP A 213 8.92 -5.78 0.63
CA TRP A 213 8.46 -6.21 -0.69
C TRP A 213 9.61 -6.03 -1.70
N SER A 214 10.20 -7.09 -2.24
CA SER A 214 9.84 -8.51 -2.13
C SER A 214 11.01 -9.36 -1.67
N LEU A 215 10.72 -10.59 -1.24
CA LEU A 215 11.77 -11.56 -0.96
C LEU A 215 12.63 -11.82 -2.21
N MET A 216 11.98 -12.07 -3.35
CA MET A 216 12.64 -12.40 -4.61
C MET A 216 11.98 -11.69 -5.78
N ASP A 217 12.72 -11.55 -6.88
CA ASP A 217 12.18 -11.07 -8.14
C ASP A 217 11.03 -11.98 -8.61
N ASN A 218 9.95 -11.37 -9.10
CA ASN A 218 8.71 -12.06 -9.42
C ASN A 218 7.98 -11.39 -10.60
N PHE A 219 6.79 -11.89 -10.90
CA PHE A 219 5.89 -11.30 -11.89
C PHE A 219 5.20 -10.07 -11.30
N GLU A 220 5.65 -8.87 -11.68
CA GLU A 220 5.15 -7.60 -11.19
C GLU A 220 3.93 -7.11 -12.01
N TRP A 221 2.86 -7.89 -11.93
CA TRP A 221 1.55 -7.56 -12.51
C TRP A 221 1.62 -7.12 -13.99
N ALA A 222 1.15 -5.90 -14.29
CA ALA A 222 1.11 -5.37 -15.65
C ALA A 222 2.50 -5.11 -16.25
N GLU A 223 3.54 -4.98 -15.41
CA GLU A 223 4.93 -4.77 -15.83
C GLU A 223 5.64 -6.08 -16.17
N GLY A 224 5.00 -7.22 -15.92
CA GLY A 224 5.55 -8.55 -16.13
C GLY A 224 6.84 -8.77 -15.35
N TYR A 225 7.86 -9.28 -16.01
CA TYR A 225 9.17 -9.52 -15.41
C TYR A 225 10.16 -8.38 -15.69
N SER A 226 9.71 -7.16 -15.98
CA SER A 226 10.63 -6.03 -16.18
C SER A 226 11.09 -5.41 -14.85
N MET A 227 10.18 -5.30 -13.88
CA MET A 227 10.45 -4.73 -12.57
C MET A 227 11.07 -5.77 -11.62
N ARG A 228 11.94 -5.30 -10.74
CA ARG A 228 12.77 -6.13 -9.85
C ARG A 228 12.66 -5.60 -8.43
N PHE A 229 11.77 -6.17 -7.61
CA PHE A 229 11.60 -5.76 -6.21
C PHE A 229 12.40 -6.63 -5.23
N GLY A 230 12.96 -7.76 -5.68
CA GLY A 230 13.51 -8.79 -4.80
C GLY A 230 14.78 -8.38 -4.05
N LEU A 231 14.88 -8.79 -2.79
CA LEU A 231 16.16 -8.90 -2.07
C LEU A 231 17.04 -10.00 -2.67
N TYR A 232 16.44 -11.00 -3.30
CA TYR A 232 17.10 -11.99 -4.13
C TYR A 232 16.83 -11.71 -5.61
N GLU A 233 17.90 -11.66 -6.38
CA GLU A 233 17.86 -11.87 -7.83
C GLU A 233 17.31 -13.25 -8.15
N VAL A 234 16.49 -13.35 -9.18
CA VAL A 234 16.11 -14.63 -9.77
C VAL A 234 16.54 -14.65 -11.23
N ASP A 235 17.40 -15.62 -11.59
CA ASP A 235 17.57 -16.00 -12.98
C ASP A 235 16.33 -16.79 -13.41
N PHE A 236 15.55 -16.26 -14.35
CA PHE A 236 14.30 -16.90 -14.76
C PHE A 236 14.49 -18.12 -15.66
N GLU A 237 15.66 -18.31 -16.28
CA GLU A 237 15.94 -19.51 -17.05
C GLU A 237 16.41 -20.65 -16.15
N THR A 238 17.38 -20.38 -15.25
CA THR A 238 17.99 -21.42 -14.41
C THR A 238 17.28 -21.60 -13.06
N GLN A 239 16.46 -20.62 -12.65
CA GLN A 239 15.85 -20.54 -11.33
C GLN A 239 16.89 -20.39 -10.19
N GLU A 240 18.13 -19.97 -10.49
CA GLU A 240 19.11 -19.65 -9.45
C GLU A 240 18.71 -18.36 -8.71
N ARG A 241 18.97 -18.32 -7.39
CA ARG A 241 18.67 -17.18 -6.52
C ARG A 241 19.95 -16.60 -5.95
N THR A 242 20.19 -15.31 -6.20
CA THR A 242 21.40 -14.61 -5.72
C THR A 242 21.01 -13.47 -4.78
N LEU A 243 21.50 -13.50 -3.54
CA LEU A 243 21.21 -12.44 -2.56
C LEU A 243 21.87 -11.13 -3.00
N ARG A 244 21.07 -10.07 -3.13
CA ARG A 244 21.55 -8.72 -3.44
C ARG A 244 22.24 -8.06 -2.24
N GLY A 245 22.98 -6.99 -2.49
CA GLY A 245 23.62 -6.21 -1.41
C GLY A 245 22.62 -5.68 -0.40
N SER A 246 21.48 -5.16 -0.88
CA SER A 246 20.34 -4.75 -0.04
C SER A 246 19.75 -5.89 0.78
N GLY A 247 19.77 -7.12 0.27
CA GLY A 247 19.36 -8.32 1.00
C GLY A 247 20.27 -8.60 2.19
N GLN A 248 21.58 -8.39 2.04
CA GLN A 248 22.53 -8.46 3.16
C GLN A 248 22.26 -7.34 4.18
N VAL A 249 22.01 -6.11 3.70
CA VAL A 249 21.64 -4.98 4.59
C VAL A 249 20.37 -5.27 5.38
N TYR A 250 19.34 -5.84 4.74
CA TYR A 250 18.11 -6.24 5.41
C TYR A 250 18.37 -7.29 6.50
N ARG A 251 19.12 -8.34 6.17
CA ARG A 251 19.54 -9.36 7.15
C ARG A 251 20.26 -8.73 8.35
N ASP A 252 21.24 -7.88 8.09
CA ASP A 252 22.10 -7.30 9.13
C ASP A 252 21.35 -6.29 10.01
N ALA A 253 20.33 -5.62 9.47
CA ALA A 253 19.48 -4.70 10.23
C ALA A 253 18.64 -5.41 11.31
N PHE A 254 18.21 -6.64 11.06
CA PHE A 254 17.40 -7.44 11.99
C PHE A 254 18.20 -8.50 12.76
N ALA A 255 19.44 -8.78 12.37
CA ALA A 255 20.35 -9.65 13.13
C ALA A 255 20.85 -9.03 14.45
N LYS A 256 20.65 -7.72 14.64
CA LYS A 256 21.10 -6.96 15.83
C LYS A 256 19.99 -6.72 16.86
N VAL A 257 18.82 -7.33 16.67
CA VAL A 257 17.68 -7.31 17.61
C VAL A 257 17.69 -8.59 18.43
#